data_AF-A0A7S2E4P1-F1
#
_entry.id   AF-A0A7S2E4P1-F1
#
_cell.length_a   1.000
_cell.length_b   1.000
_cell.length_c   1.000
_cell.angle_alpha   90.00
_cell.angle_beta   90.00
_cell.angle_gamma   90.00
#
_symmetry.space_group_name_H-M   'P 1'
#
loop_
_entity.id
_entity.type
_entity.pdbx_description
1 polymer ?
#
loop_
_entity_poly.entity_id
_entity_poly.type
_entity_poly.pdbx_seq_one_letter_code
_entity_poly.pdbx_strand_id
1 'polypeptide(L)'
;MNRHSGTGRVVANVTVPGPLTFAGAVSGSSLAADAVTGTVVASGQSRIDVKSLASPNSISISASSHSSVGVASGRTPWLTASCSDWAAVDLGSVQADRGSVSVSAGSSLTGGTVGSATITVTGNSMLTMRATRSVGLSCE
;
A
#
# COMPACT_ATOMS: atom_id res chain seq x y z
N MET A 1 -1.02 -37.85 4.67
CA MET A 1 -1.30 -37.00 3.50
C MET A 1 -0.15 -36.03 3.33
N ASN A 2 0.43 -36.01 2.14
CA ASN A 2 1.78 -35.53 1.85
C ASN A 2 1.96 -34.02 1.99
N ARG A 3 3.11 -33.64 2.58
CA ARG A 3 3.66 -32.29 2.62
C ARG A 3 4.10 -31.88 1.21
N HIS A 4 3.49 -30.86 0.64
CA HIS A 4 4.13 -30.05 -0.40
C HIS A 4 4.89 -28.90 0.27
N SER A 5 6.08 -29.23 0.78
CA SER A 5 7.10 -28.26 1.16
C SER A 5 7.74 -27.72 -0.12
N GLY A 6 7.40 -26.48 -0.47
CA GLY A 6 8.03 -25.79 -1.61
C GLY A 6 7.21 -24.66 -2.20
N THR A 7 6.65 -23.76 -1.39
CA THR A 7 6.29 -22.43 -1.92
C THR A 7 7.60 -21.68 -2.10
N GLY A 8 8.18 -21.79 -3.30
CA GLY A 8 9.37 -21.03 -3.66
C GLY A 8 9.06 -19.55 -3.50
N ARG A 9 9.67 -18.92 -2.49
CA ARG A 9 9.60 -17.46 -2.31
C ARG A 9 10.20 -16.83 -3.55
N VAL A 10 9.37 -16.17 -4.36
CA VAL A 10 9.84 -15.43 -5.53
C VAL A 10 10.29 -14.06 -5.05
N VAL A 11 11.55 -13.73 -5.30
CA VAL A 11 12.09 -12.39 -5.08
C VAL A 11 12.31 -11.77 -6.44
N ALA A 12 11.56 -10.71 -6.75
CA ALA A 12 11.75 -9.93 -7.96
C ALA A 12 12.33 -8.57 -7.58
N ASN A 13 13.48 -8.23 -8.15
CA ASN A 13 14.04 -6.88 -8.10
C ASN A 13 13.96 -6.30 -9.51
N VAL A 14 13.06 -5.33 -9.72
CA VAL A 14 12.75 -4.83 -11.06
C VAL A 14 13.19 -3.37 -11.15
N THR A 15 14.28 -3.14 -11.88
CA THR A 15 14.70 -1.81 -12.29
C THR A 15 14.28 -1.62 -13.74
N VAL A 16 13.30 -0.73 -13.94
CA VAL A 16 12.76 -0.39 -15.26
C VAL A 16 13.11 1.05 -15.62
N PRO A 17 13.32 1.37 -16.91
CA PRO A 17 13.66 2.73 -17.35
C PRO A 17 12.61 3.80 -17.01
N GLY A 18 11.38 3.39 -16.68
CA GLY A 18 10.29 4.23 -16.23
C GLY A 18 9.49 3.56 -15.11
N PRO A 19 8.59 4.29 -14.43
CA PRO A 19 7.83 3.74 -13.31
C PRO A 19 6.96 2.55 -13.74
N LEU A 20 6.88 1.52 -12.90
CA LEU A 20 5.98 0.40 -13.10
C LEU A 20 4.53 0.89 -13.08
N THR A 21 3.73 0.47 -14.05
CA THR A 21 2.29 0.73 -14.06
C THR A 21 1.54 -0.18 -13.09
N PHE A 22 2.13 -1.32 -12.74
CA PHE A 22 1.58 -2.30 -11.82
C PHE A 22 2.70 -3.01 -11.05
N ALA A 23 2.51 -3.16 -9.74
CA ALA A 23 3.40 -3.90 -8.84
C ALA A 23 2.56 -4.87 -8.01
N GLY A 24 2.71 -6.18 -8.25
CA GLY A 24 1.95 -7.21 -7.58
C GLY A 24 2.85 -8.25 -6.93
N ALA A 25 2.55 -8.64 -5.70
CA ALA A 25 3.27 -9.72 -5.01
C ALA A 25 2.27 -10.59 -4.23
N VAL A 26 2.38 -11.92 -4.42
CA VAL A 26 1.50 -12.91 -3.81
C VAL A 26 2.30 -14.08 -3.24
N SER A 27 1.70 -14.88 -2.36
CA SER A 27 2.24 -16.17 -1.91
C SER A 27 3.65 -16.09 -1.30
N GLY A 28 3.88 -15.14 -0.40
CA GLY A 28 5.15 -14.94 0.29
C GLY A 28 6.23 -14.26 -0.56
N SER A 29 5.90 -13.81 -1.76
CA SER A 29 6.86 -13.15 -2.68
C SER A 29 7.26 -11.77 -2.18
N SER A 30 8.43 -11.30 -2.61
CA SER A 30 8.86 -9.92 -2.36
C SER A 30 9.22 -9.20 -3.66
N LEU A 31 8.72 -7.97 -3.81
CA LEU A 31 8.97 -7.10 -4.96
C LEU A 31 9.58 -5.79 -4.48
N ALA A 32 10.72 -5.42 -5.06
CA ALA A 32 11.29 -4.08 -4.90
C ALA A 32 11.19 -3.32 -6.23
N ALA A 33 10.65 -2.11 -6.17
CA ALA A 33 10.47 -1.22 -7.31
C ALA A 33 11.04 0.17 -7.03
N ASP A 34 11.78 0.71 -8.00
CA ASP A 34 12.31 2.07 -7.90
C ASP A 34 11.19 3.12 -8.00
N ALA A 35 10.24 2.93 -8.93
CA ALA A 35 9.09 3.80 -9.04
C ALA A 35 7.84 3.07 -9.51
N VAL A 36 6.68 3.51 -9.01
CA VAL A 36 5.35 3.04 -9.45
C VAL A 36 4.47 4.23 -9.81
N THR A 37 3.72 4.10 -10.90
CA THR A 37 2.76 5.11 -11.39
C THR A 37 1.31 4.64 -11.35
N GLY A 38 1.05 3.38 -10.99
CA GLY A 38 -0.30 2.82 -10.97
C GLY A 38 -0.59 2.01 -9.72
N THR A 39 -0.94 0.74 -9.87
CA THR A 39 -1.49 -0.06 -8.77
C THR A 39 -0.40 -0.87 -8.07
N VAL A 40 -0.43 -0.89 -6.73
CA VAL A 40 0.40 -1.76 -5.89
C VAL A 40 -0.51 -2.71 -5.12
N VAL A 41 -0.30 -4.03 -5.26
CA VAL A 41 -1.10 -5.05 -4.57
C VAL A 41 -0.21 -6.10 -3.93
N ALA A 42 -0.22 -6.17 -2.60
CA ALA A 42 0.40 -7.25 -1.84
C ALA A 42 -0.67 -8.14 -1.20
N SER A 43 -0.53 -9.46 -1.32
CA SER A 43 -1.37 -10.42 -0.60
C SER A 43 -0.64 -11.72 -0.25
N GLY A 44 -1.18 -12.45 0.72
CA GLY A 44 -0.70 -13.79 1.08
C GLY A 44 0.74 -13.79 1.58
N GLN A 45 1.00 -13.04 2.66
CA GLN A 45 2.31 -12.91 3.32
C GLN A 45 3.42 -12.30 2.44
N SER A 46 3.05 -11.57 1.39
CA SER A 46 4.01 -10.93 0.49
C SER A 46 4.45 -9.55 0.99
N ARG A 47 5.50 -9.02 0.36
CA ARG A 47 6.04 -7.69 0.64
C ARG A 47 6.33 -6.91 -0.64
N ILE A 48 5.92 -5.64 -0.70
CA ILE A 48 6.30 -4.74 -1.77
C ILE A 48 6.95 -3.49 -1.18
N ASP A 49 8.16 -3.17 -1.63
CA ASP A 49 8.85 -1.93 -1.28
C ASP A 49 8.98 -1.04 -2.53
N VAL A 50 8.38 0.15 -2.50
CA VAL A 50 8.41 1.14 -3.58
C VAL A 50 9.20 2.36 -3.10
N LYS A 51 10.25 2.76 -3.83
CA LYS A 51 11.01 3.95 -3.42
C LYS A 51 10.26 5.26 -3.72
N SER A 52 9.58 5.34 -4.86
CA SER A 52 8.87 6.56 -5.24
C SER A 52 7.55 6.30 -5.96
N LEU A 53 6.51 7.04 -5.58
CA LEU A 53 5.33 7.21 -6.41
C LEU A 53 5.55 8.38 -7.37
N ALA A 54 5.40 8.12 -8.66
CA ALA A 54 5.62 9.10 -9.70
C ALA A 54 4.48 9.03 -10.72
N SER A 55 3.26 9.36 -10.28
CA SER A 55 2.09 9.36 -11.15
C SER A 55 1.47 10.76 -11.28
N PRO A 56 1.23 11.24 -12.51
CA PRO A 56 0.33 12.37 -12.73
C PRO A 56 -1.15 11.98 -12.57
N ASN A 57 -1.44 10.70 -12.32
CA ASN A 57 -2.78 10.12 -12.23
C ASN A 57 -3.01 9.50 -10.84
N SER A 58 -4.15 8.83 -10.68
CA SER A 58 -4.50 8.10 -9.48
C SER A 58 -3.56 6.92 -9.21
N ILE A 59 -3.26 6.70 -7.94
CA ILE A 59 -2.51 5.53 -7.45
C ILE A 59 -3.39 4.75 -6.49
N SER A 60 -3.37 3.43 -6.61
CA SER A 60 -4.09 2.51 -5.73
C SER A 60 -3.10 1.58 -5.04
N ILE A 61 -3.16 1.50 -3.72
CA ILE A 61 -2.31 0.66 -2.89
C ILE A 61 -3.22 -0.25 -2.09
N SER A 62 -2.99 -1.55 -2.17
CA SER A 62 -3.72 -2.54 -1.40
C SER A 62 -2.80 -3.57 -0.78
N ALA A 63 -2.99 -3.85 0.50
CA ALA A 63 -2.31 -4.91 1.23
C ALA A 63 -3.35 -5.79 1.94
N SER A 64 -3.26 -7.11 1.77
CA SER A 64 -4.12 -8.05 2.50
C SER A 64 -3.39 -9.30 2.99
N SER A 65 -4.02 -10.07 3.87
CA SER A 65 -3.56 -11.40 4.29
C SER A 65 -2.11 -11.44 4.73
N HIS A 66 -1.83 -10.71 5.81
CA HIS A 66 -0.52 -10.62 6.46
C HIS A 66 0.59 -10.09 5.53
N SER A 67 0.22 -9.34 4.49
CA SER A 67 1.18 -8.71 3.58
C SER A 67 1.56 -7.30 4.02
N SER A 68 2.61 -6.77 3.41
CA SER A 68 3.06 -5.40 3.64
C SER A 68 3.37 -4.65 2.35
N VAL A 69 2.99 -3.37 2.32
CA VAL A 69 3.43 -2.43 1.28
C VAL A 69 4.11 -1.25 1.94
N GLY A 70 5.37 -1.02 1.59
CA GLY A 70 6.14 0.16 1.99
C GLY A 70 6.37 1.08 0.81
N VAL A 71 6.12 2.38 0.99
CA VAL A 71 6.35 3.42 0.00
C VAL A 71 7.15 4.54 0.64
N ALA A 72 8.37 4.78 0.18
CA ALA A 72 9.24 5.76 0.84
C ALA A 72 8.79 7.21 0.59
N SER A 73 8.44 7.56 -0.65
CA SER A 73 8.09 8.93 -1.03
C SER A 73 7.24 9.00 -2.30
N GLY A 74 6.77 10.20 -2.66
CA GLY A 74 6.17 10.46 -3.96
C GLY A 74 5.03 11.47 -3.91
N ARG A 75 4.54 11.88 -5.07
CA ARG A 75 3.41 12.81 -5.20
C ARG A 75 2.37 12.25 -6.17
N THR A 76 1.10 12.36 -5.79
CA THR A 76 -0.03 11.95 -6.63
C THR A 76 -1.21 12.91 -6.45
N PRO A 77 -2.00 13.20 -7.49
CA PRO A 77 -3.25 13.93 -7.30
C PRO A 77 -4.29 13.12 -6.52
N TRP A 78 -4.29 11.80 -6.64
CA TRP A 78 -5.27 10.93 -5.99
C TRP A 78 -4.64 9.65 -5.46
N LEU A 79 -4.86 9.34 -4.18
CA LEU A 79 -4.40 8.13 -3.53
C LEU A 79 -5.58 7.31 -2.99
N THR A 80 -5.69 6.06 -3.41
CA THR A 80 -6.55 5.08 -2.75
C THR A 80 -5.64 4.10 -2.00
N ALA A 81 -5.85 3.93 -0.70
CA ALA A 81 -5.08 2.99 0.10
C ALA A 81 -6.01 2.09 0.91
N SER A 82 -5.82 0.78 0.83
CA SER A 82 -6.59 -0.20 1.59
C SER A 82 -5.69 -1.22 2.27
N CYS A 83 -5.97 -1.54 3.53
CA CYS A 83 -5.34 -2.66 4.22
C CYS A 83 -6.35 -3.49 5.02
N SER A 84 -6.23 -4.81 4.92
CA SER A 84 -7.12 -5.76 5.60
C SER A 84 -6.40 -7.05 6.00
N ASP A 85 -6.98 -7.80 6.93
CA ASP A 85 -6.51 -9.13 7.32
C ASP A 85 -5.03 -9.12 7.78
N TRP A 86 -4.77 -8.37 8.85
CA TRP A 86 -3.45 -8.21 9.49
C TRP A 86 -2.35 -7.68 8.56
N ALA A 87 -2.74 -6.86 7.58
CA ALA A 87 -1.80 -6.26 6.65
C ALA A 87 -1.25 -4.91 7.17
N ALA A 88 -0.15 -4.47 6.55
CA ALA A 88 0.47 -3.19 6.86
C ALA A 88 0.73 -2.38 5.59
N VAL A 89 0.41 -1.08 5.64
CA VAL A 89 0.79 -0.11 4.62
C VAL A 89 1.56 1.03 5.27
N ASP A 90 2.77 1.29 4.80
CA ASP A 90 3.58 2.45 5.17
C ASP A 90 3.73 3.35 3.94
N LEU A 91 3.21 4.57 4.03
CA LEU A 91 3.25 5.58 2.98
C LEU A 91 4.42 6.56 3.12
N GLY A 92 5.28 6.40 4.14
CA GLY A 92 6.46 7.24 4.31
C GLY A 92 6.16 8.73 4.18
N SER A 93 6.86 9.42 3.27
CA SER A 93 6.66 10.85 2.97
C SER A 93 5.79 11.12 1.73
N VAL A 94 4.91 10.21 1.33
CA VAL A 94 4.00 10.38 0.18
C VAL A 94 3.06 11.57 0.38
N GLN A 95 2.83 12.33 -0.68
CA GLN A 95 1.88 13.45 -0.70
C GLN A 95 0.78 13.20 -1.73
N ALA A 96 -0.48 13.27 -1.28
CA ALA A 96 -1.65 13.15 -2.12
C ALA A 96 -2.51 14.41 -2.03
N ASP A 97 -3.00 14.94 -3.16
CA ASP A 97 -3.93 16.08 -3.10
C ASP A 97 -5.33 15.64 -2.59
N ARG A 98 -5.76 14.43 -2.95
CA ARG A 98 -6.98 13.78 -2.45
C ARG A 98 -6.76 12.29 -2.19
N GLY A 99 -7.58 11.69 -1.34
CA GLY A 99 -7.53 10.24 -1.18
C GLY A 99 -8.72 9.55 -0.51
N SER A 100 -8.71 8.23 -0.61
CA SER A 100 -9.63 7.33 0.06
C SER A 100 -8.82 6.27 0.82
N VAL A 101 -9.10 6.11 2.11
CA VAL A 101 -8.35 5.19 2.97
C VAL A 101 -9.31 4.23 3.68
N SER A 102 -9.02 2.93 3.61
CA SER A 102 -9.77 1.89 4.32
C SER A 102 -8.81 0.95 5.06
N VAL A 103 -8.99 0.81 6.38
CA VAL A 103 -8.12 0.01 7.26
C VAL A 103 -9.03 -0.90 8.09
N SER A 104 -8.84 -2.22 8.02
CA SER A 104 -9.74 -3.17 8.68
C SER A 104 -9.05 -4.44 9.19
N ALA A 105 -9.73 -5.18 10.07
CA ALA A 105 -9.31 -6.52 10.52
C ALA A 105 -7.86 -6.58 11.05
N GLY A 106 -7.59 -5.79 12.09
CA GLY A 106 -6.29 -5.77 12.79
C GLY A 106 -5.14 -5.18 11.95
N SER A 107 -5.46 -4.44 10.90
CA SER A 107 -4.44 -3.90 9.97
C SER A 107 -3.93 -2.54 10.41
N SER A 108 -2.82 -2.12 9.80
CA SER A 108 -2.23 -0.81 10.08
C SER A 108 -1.91 -0.04 8.81
N LEU A 109 -2.22 1.25 8.81
CA LEU A 109 -1.75 2.18 7.79
C LEU A 109 -1.06 3.37 8.45
N THR A 110 0.16 3.67 8.02
CA THR A 110 0.99 4.73 8.61
C THR A 110 1.65 5.60 7.55
N GLY A 111 2.00 6.82 7.94
CA GLY A 111 2.71 7.78 7.07
C GLY A 111 1.77 8.52 6.11
N GLY A 112 2.38 9.24 5.17
CA GLY A 112 1.67 9.97 4.13
C GLY A 112 1.04 11.29 4.60
N THR A 113 0.87 12.21 3.66
CA THR A 113 0.15 13.47 3.80
C THR A 113 -0.90 13.57 2.72
N VAL A 114 -2.16 13.79 3.09
CA VAL A 114 -3.27 13.98 2.15
C VAL A 114 -3.86 15.39 2.27
N GLY A 115 -4.28 15.96 1.14
CA GLY A 115 -5.09 17.17 1.12
C GLY A 115 -6.46 16.90 1.72
N SER A 116 -7.36 16.36 0.91
CA SER A 116 -8.71 15.96 1.36
C SER A 116 -8.89 14.46 1.30
N ALA A 117 -9.51 13.85 2.32
CA ALA A 117 -9.70 12.40 2.33
C ALA A 117 -11.02 11.92 2.91
N THR A 118 -11.47 10.76 2.45
CA THR A 118 -12.46 9.93 3.14
C THR A 118 -11.74 8.73 3.74
N ILE A 119 -11.98 8.47 5.01
CA ILE A 119 -11.25 7.49 5.80
C ILE A 119 -12.23 6.61 6.56
N THR A 120 -12.03 5.30 6.47
CA THR A 120 -12.77 4.29 7.23
C THR A 120 -11.80 3.37 7.94
N VAL A 121 -11.89 3.27 9.27
CA VAL A 121 -11.04 2.39 10.09
C VAL A 121 -11.95 1.48 10.92
N THR A 122 -11.81 0.16 10.78
CA THR A 122 -12.65 -0.80 11.53
C THR A 122 -11.85 -1.94 12.16
N GLY A 123 -12.42 -2.58 13.18
CA GLY A 123 -11.94 -3.87 13.70
C GLY A 123 -10.50 -3.87 14.21
N ASN A 124 -10.26 -3.26 15.38
CA ASN A 124 -8.96 -3.18 16.08
C ASN A 124 -7.78 -2.75 15.19
N SER A 125 -8.05 -1.89 14.20
CA SER A 125 -7.06 -1.43 13.24
C SER A 125 -6.49 -0.07 13.62
N MET A 126 -5.31 0.26 13.08
CA MET A 126 -4.62 1.51 13.36
C MET A 126 -4.41 2.34 12.09
N LEU A 127 -4.64 3.65 12.20
CA LEU A 127 -4.33 4.61 11.15
C LEU A 127 -3.53 5.77 11.72
N THR A 128 -2.42 6.12 11.08
CA THR A 128 -1.65 7.33 11.35
C THR A 128 -1.31 8.02 10.05
N MET A 129 -2.00 9.11 9.72
CA MET A 129 -1.80 9.86 8.48
C MET A 129 -2.00 11.35 8.73
N ARG A 130 -1.27 12.21 8.02
CA ARG A 130 -1.44 13.67 8.12
C ARG A 130 -2.45 14.15 7.08
N ALA A 131 -3.42 14.96 7.49
CA ALA A 131 -4.30 15.68 6.58
C ALA A 131 -4.00 17.19 6.61
N THR A 132 -4.16 17.86 5.46
CA THR A 132 -3.90 19.30 5.31
C THR A 132 -5.14 20.11 4.94
N ARG A 133 -6.24 19.45 4.57
CA ARG A 133 -7.56 20.05 4.29
C ARG A 133 -8.65 19.16 4.94
N SER A 134 -9.86 19.17 4.38
CA SER A 134 -11.03 18.47 4.93
C SER A 134 -10.89 16.94 4.90
N VAL A 135 -11.27 16.29 6.01
CA VAL A 135 -11.31 14.83 6.14
C VAL A 135 -12.68 14.38 6.64
N GLY A 136 -13.27 13.39 5.98
CA GLY A 136 -14.36 12.58 6.55
C GLY A 136 -13.76 11.32 7.15
N LEU A 137 -14.00 11.08 8.44
CA LEU A 137 -13.48 9.92 9.17
C LEU A 137 -14.66 9.14 9.78
N SER A 138 -14.70 7.83 9.54
CA SER A 138 -15.56 6.88 10.24
C SER A 138 -14.71 5.81 10.92
N CYS A 139 -14.98 5.55 12.20
CA CYS A 139 -14.32 4.52 12.99
C CYS A 139 -15.39 3.63 13.64
N GLU A 140 -15.33 2.31 13.39
CA GLU A 140 -16.32 1.33 13.86
C GLU A 140 -15.67 0.07 14.48
#